data_AF-A0A948XF22-F1
#
_entry.id   AF-A0A948XF22-F1
#
_cell.length_a   1.000
_cell.length_b   1.000
_cell.length_c   1.000
_cell.angle_alpha   90.00
_cell.angle_beta   90.00
_cell.angle_gamma   90.00
#
_symmetry.space_group_name_H-M   'P 1'
#
loop_
_entity.id
_entity.type
_entity.pdbx_description
1 polymer ?
#
loop_
_entity_poly.entity_id
_entity_poly.type
_entity_poly.pdbx_seq_one_letter_code
_entity_poly.pdbx_strand_id
1 'polypeptide(L)'
;MARLFKTLNWCLDLLFPKHCLGCGQEGFYLCADCNASLPTLLSANCFICGRRSPTGCACDNCRREKHSALAGILVAADWNN
;
A
#
# COMPACT_ATOMS: atom_id res chain seq x y z
N MET A 1 -20.44 15.73 27.01
CA MET A 1 -20.63 15.26 25.61
C MET A 1 -19.62 14.19 25.15
N ALA A 2 -18.84 13.54 26.03
CA ALA A 2 -17.84 12.55 25.62
C ALA A 2 -18.30 11.07 25.65
N ARG A 3 -19.38 10.76 26.39
CA ARG A 3 -19.82 9.36 26.59
C ARG A 3 -20.63 8.79 25.42
N LEU A 4 -21.35 9.62 24.66
CA LEU A 4 -22.24 9.17 23.58
C LEU A 4 -21.47 8.58 22.38
N PHE A 5 -20.34 9.19 22.03
CA PHE A 5 -19.49 8.73 20.92
C PHE A 5 -18.87 7.35 21.17
N LYS A 6 -18.58 7.01 22.44
CA LYS A 6 -17.93 5.75 22.80
C LYS A 6 -18.87 4.55 22.62
N THR A 7 -20.14 4.70 22.98
CA THR A 7 -21.17 3.66 22.79
C THR A 7 -21.52 3.50 21.31
N LEU A 8 -21.58 4.60 20.56
CA LEU A 8 -21.84 4.55 19.12
C LEU A 8 -20.74 3.77 18.41
N ASN A 9 -19.46 4.06 18.69
CA ASN A 9 -18.35 3.33 18.08
C ASN A 9 -18.37 1.83 18.39
N TRP A 10 -18.74 1.47 19.62
CA TRP A 10 -18.87 0.06 20.03
C TRP A 10 -19.99 -0.67 19.27
N CYS A 11 -21.14 -0.02 19.07
CA CYS A 11 -22.21 -0.57 18.23
C CYS A 11 -21.79 -0.70 16.76
N LEU A 12 -21.01 0.26 16.23
CA LEU A 12 -20.48 0.16 14.87
C LEU A 12 -19.46 -0.97 14.73
N ASP A 13 -18.56 -1.17 15.70
CA ASP A 13 -17.62 -2.29 15.69
C ASP A 13 -18.36 -3.65 15.77
N LEU A 14 -19.52 -3.72 16.42
CA LEU A 14 -20.36 -4.94 16.48
C LEU A 14 -21.14 -5.19 15.18
N LEU A 15 -21.68 -4.13 14.55
CA LEU A 15 -22.45 -4.24 13.31
C LEU A 15 -21.57 -4.38 12.07
N PHE A 16 -20.37 -3.80 12.11
CA PHE A 16 -19.40 -3.77 11.01
C PHE A 16 -18.02 -4.18 11.52
N PRO A 17 -17.85 -5.44 11.96
CA PRO A 17 -16.56 -5.91 12.43
C PRO A 17 -15.53 -5.85 11.30
N LYS A 18 -14.31 -5.43 11.68
CA LYS A 18 -13.17 -5.38 10.76
C LYS A 18 -12.77 -6.80 10.41
N HIS A 19 -12.80 -7.14 9.13
CA HIS A 19 -12.33 -8.42 8.64
C HIS A 19 -11.16 -8.25 7.69
N CYS A 20 -10.22 -9.19 7.76
CA CYS A 20 -9.05 -9.17 6.90
C CYS A 20 -9.48 -9.43 5.46
N LEU A 21 -9.09 -8.54 4.55
CA LEU A 21 -9.47 -8.63 3.14
C LEU A 21 -8.88 -9.85 2.43
N GLY A 22 -7.78 -10.42 2.95
CA GLY A 22 -7.17 -11.65 2.43
C GLY A 22 -7.80 -12.94 2.96
N CYS A 23 -7.78 -13.16 4.28
CA CYS A 23 -8.22 -14.42 4.89
C CYS A 23 -9.57 -14.37 5.64
N GLY A 24 -10.17 -13.19 5.82
CA GLY A 24 -11.42 -13.02 6.56
C GLY A 24 -11.31 -12.97 8.09
N GLN A 25 -10.11 -13.09 8.67
CA GLN A 25 -9.90 -13.02 10.12
C GLN A 25 -10.42 -11.69 10.71
N GLU A 26 -11.14 -11.76 11.83
CA GLU A 26 -11.68 -10.59 12.53
C GLU A 26 -10.58 -9.77 13.24
N GLY A 27 -10.77 -8.45 13.31
CA GLY A 27 -9.96 -7.50 14.08
C GLY A 27 -9.03 -6.62 13.25
N PHE A 28 -8.74 -7.00 11.99
CA PHE A 28 -7.77 -6.32 11.13
C PHE A 28 -8.30 -6.18 9.71
N TYR A 29 -8.00 -5.09 9.00
CA TYR A 29 -8.28 -5.01 7.55
C TYR A 29 -7.28 -5.80 6.71
N LEU A 30 -6.05 -5.99 7.21
CA LEU A 30 -5.04 -6.85 6.65
C LEU A 30 -4.26 -7.48 7.81
N CYS A 31 -4.36 -8.79 7.99
CA CYS A 31 -3.63 -9.49 9.05
C CYS A 31 -2.15 -9.64 8.68
N ALA A 32 -1.31 -9.93 9.68
CA ALA A 32 0.13 -10.07 9.48
C ALA A 32 0.49 -11.19 8.49
N ASP A 33 -0.24 -12.31 8.52
CA ASP A 33 -0.02 -13.43 7.62
C ASP A 33 -0.33 -13.07 6.16
N CYS A 34 -1.48 -12.40 5.92
CA CYS A 34 -1.82 -11.89 4.60
C CYS A 34 -0.81 -10.83 4.15
N ASN A 35 -0.38 -9.93 5.04
CA ASN A 35 0.63 -8.92 4.74
C ASN A 35 1.98 -9.55 4.35
N ALA A 36 2.39 -10.63 5.02
CA ALA A 36 3.62 -11.35 4.71
C ALA A 36 3.54 -12.16 3.41
N SER A 37 2.33 -12.56 3.01
CA SER A 37 2.08 -13.28 1.76
C SER A 37 2.09 -12.38 0.53
N LEU A 38 2.03 -11.05 0.67
CA LEU A 38 2.03 -10.14 -0.47
C LEU A 38 3.39 -10.19 -1.19
N PRO A 39 3.42 -10.35 -2.53
CA PRO A 39 4.65 -10.34 -3.29
C PRO A 39 5.26 -8.93 -3.25
N THR A 40 6.29 -8.75 -2.43
CA THR A 40 7.02 -7.48 -2.35
C THR A 40 7.87 -7.31 -3.60
N LEU A 41 7.58 -6.28 -4.38
CA LEU A 41 8.33 -6.00 -5.60
C LEU A 41 9.64 -5.26 -5.25
N LEU A 42 10.73 -6.02 -5.06
CA LEU A 42 12.05 -5.43 -4.82
C LEU A 42 12.66 -4.73 -6.05
N SER A 43 12.11 -4.96 -7.25
CA SER A 43 12.64 -4.34 -8.46
C SER A 43 12.15 -2.90 -8.58
N ALA A 44 12.99 -1.98 -8.13
CA ALA A 44 12.79 -0.58 -8.38
C ALA A 44 13.12 -0.29 -9.86
N ASN A 45 12.14 0.24 -10.59
CA ASN A 45 12.26 0.62 -11.99
C ASN A 45 12.07 2.13 -12.11
N CYS A 46 12.64 2.73 -13.16
CA CYS A 46 12.37 4.10 -13.54
C CYS A 46 10.87 4.24 -13.79
N PHE A 47 10.19 5.05 -12.99
CA PHE A 47 8.74 5.22 -13.08
C PHE A 47 8.25 5.87 -14.39
N ILE A 48 9.17 6.39 -15.22
CA ILE A 48 8.86 7.04 -16.50
C ILE A 48 9.02 6.06 -17.68
N CYS A 49 10.06 5.23 -17.70
CA CYS A 49 10.38 4.37 -18.85
C CYS A 49 10.52 2.88 -18.52
N GLY A 50 10.37 2.48 -17.25
CA GLY A 50 10.41 1.08 -16.81
C GLY A 50 11.80 0.43 -16.77
N ARG A 51 12.88 1.12 -17.16
CA ARG A 51 14.26 0.58 -17.03
C ARG A 51 14.64 0.38 -15.57
N ARG A 52 15.42 -0.66 -15.26
CA ARG A 52 15.93 -0.91 -13.89
C ARG A 52 16.60 0.34 -13.34
N SER A 53 16.20 0.73 -12.14
CA SER A 53 16.73 1.89 -11.41
C SER A 53 16.82 1.51 -9.95
N PRO A 54 18.02 1.38 -9.35
CA PRO A 54 18.18 0.79 -8.01
C PRO A 54 17.40 1.50 -6.89
N THR A 55 16.91 2.71 -7.14
CA THR A 55 16.17 3.54 -6.18
C THR A 55 14.73 3.86 -6.59
N GLY A 56 14.25 3.40 -7.75
CA GLY A 56 12.90 3.72 -8.26
C GLY A 56 12.77 5.17 -8.76
N CYS A 57 13.87 5.90 -8.76
CA CYS A 57 13.99 7.23 -9.32
C CYS A 57 13.98 7.20 -10.84
N ALA A 58 13.66 8.35 -11.45
CA ALA A 58 13.85 8.56 -12.88
C ALA A 58 15.34 8.34 -13.24
N CYS A 59 15.58 7.56 -14.30
CA CYS A 59 16.92 7.37 -14.85
C CYS A 59 17.47 8.69 -15.43
N ASP A 60 18.78 8.79 -15.60
CA ASP A 60 19.44 10.02 -16.05
C ASP A 60 18.90 10.56 -17.37
N ASN A 61 18.45 9.68 -18.26
CA ASN A 61 17.82 10.10 -19.51
C ASN A 61 16.47 10.77 -19.28
N CYS A 62 15.58 10.11 -18.53
CA CYS A 62 14.25 10.65 -18.25
C CYS A 62 14.29 11.87 -17.32
N ARG A 63 15.29 11.96 -16.45
CA ARG A 63 15.52 13.13 -15.59
C ARG A 63 15.83 14.39 -16.42
N ARG A 64 16.63 14.24 -17.49
CA ARG A 64 16.99 15.34 -18.41
C ARG A 64 15.89 15.68 -19.40
N GLU A 65 15.10 14.70 -19.85
CA GLU A 65 14.09 14.94 -20.90
C GLU A 65 12.73 15.37 -20.36
N LYS A 66 12.28 14.77 -19.25
CA LYS A 66 10.86 14.86 -18.83
C LYS A 66 10.64 15.70 -17.58
N HIS A 67 11.70 16.19 -16.93
CA HIS A 67 11.67 17.11 -15.77
C HIS A 67 10.45 16.87 -14.84
N SER A 68 10.38 15.68 -14.25
CA SER A 68 9.29 15.35 -13.32
C SER A 68 9.51 16.00 -11.96
N ALA A 69 8.45 16.52 -11.34
CA ALA A 69 8.48 17.04 -9.97
C ALA A 69 8.58 15.93 -8.89
N LEU A 70 8.35 14.67 -9.27
CA LEU A 70 8.41 13.52 -8.38
C LEU A 70 9.85 13.00 -8.26
N ALA A 71 10.30 12.75 -7.03
CA ALA A 71 11.63 12.17 -6.79
C ALA A 71 11.74 10.71 -7.28
N GLY A 72 10.69 9.92 -7.07
CA GLY A 72 10.60 8.51 -7.46
C GLY A 72 9.26 7.90 -7.05
N ILE A 73 9.00 6.67 -7.50
CA ILE A 73 7.81 5.88 -7.11
C ILE A 73 8.30 4.53 -6.58
N LEU A 74 7.70 4.08 -5.49
CA LEU A 74 7.90 2.73 -4.94
C LEU A 74 6.59 1.96 -5.06
N VAL A 75 6.67 0.75 -5.59
CA VAL A 75 5.52 -0.16 -5.73
C VAL A 75 5.57 -1.13 -4.55
N ALA A 76 4.54 -1.10 -3.71
CA ALA A 76 4.51 -1.89 -2.48
C ALA A 76 4.30 -3.40 -2.75
N ALA A 77 3.47 -3.74 -3.74
CA ALA A 77 3.16 -5.11 -4.10
C ALA A 77 2.82 -5.24 -5.58
N ASP A 78 3.07 -6.42 -6.14
CA ASP A 78 2.59 -6.77 -7.49
C ASP A 78 1.11 -7.18 -7.45
N TRP A 79 0.37 -6.86 -8.51
CA TRP A 79 -1.04 -7.25 -8.65
C TRP A 79 -1.22 -8.64 -9.26
N ASN A 80 -0.23 -9.13 -10.00
CA ASN A 80 -0.30 -10.40 -10.72
C ASN A 80 0.02 -11.54 -9.75
N ASN A 81 -0.98 -11.95 -8.97
CA ASN A 81 -0.95 -13.11 -8.09
C ASN A 81 -1.54 -14.34 -8.77
#